data_AF-A0A9P5WRX7-F1
#
_entry.id   AF-A0A9P5WRX7-F1
#
_cell.length_a   1.000
_cell.length_b   1.000
_cell.length_c   1.000
_cell.angle_alpha   90.00
_cell.angle_beta   90.00
_cell.angle_gamma   90.00
#
_symmetry.space_group_name_H-M   'P 1'
#
loop_
_entity.id
_entity.type
_entity.pdbx_description
1 polymer ?
#
loop_
_entity_poly.entity_id
_entity_poly.type
_entity_poly.pdbx_seq_one_letter_code
_entity_poly.pdbx_strand_id
1 'polypeptide(L)' 'MAKEKSTKKSTSGGAKKLSPYNKFMKAELAKVKAEKPSRGHKEAFKEVASRWKDAPENPKNA' A
#
# COMPACT_ATOMS: atom_id res chain seq x y z
N MET A 1 -37.49 5.02 6.16
CA MET A 1 -36.23 5.55 6.73
C MET A 1 -35.12 5.33 5.71
N ALA A 2 -34.79 6.35 4.92
CA ALA A 2 -33.74 6.28 3.90
C ALA A 2 -32.94 7.58 3.98
N LYS A 3 -31.73 7.52 4.54
CA LYS A 3 -30.65 8.51 4.55
C LYS A 3 -29.53 7.89 5.41
N GLU A 4 -28.26 7.83 5.08
CA GLU A 4 -27.45 8.43 4.04
C GLU A 4 -26.21 7.53 3.86
N LYS A 5 -25.92 7.17 2.61
CA LYS A 5 -24.60 6.65 2.24
C LYS A 5 -23.61 7.79 2.47
N SER A 6 -22.83 7.71 3.55
CA SER A 6 -21.74 8.66 3.83
C SER A 6 -20.80 8.71 2.65
N THR A 7 -20.96 9.80 1.89
CA THR A 7 -20.14 10.17 0.75
C THR A 7 -18.70 10.24 1.22
N LYS A 8 -17.88 9.28 0.79
CA LYS A 8 -16.45 9.30 0.99
C LYS A 8 -15.96 10.50 0.18
N LYS A 9 -15.65 11.60 0.86
CA LYS A 9 -15.04 12.80 0.27
C LYS A 9 -13.91 12.36 -0.65
N SER A 10 -14.19 12.40 -1.95
CA SER A 10 -13.20 12.41 -3.01
C SER A 10 -12.49 13.75 -2.91
N THR A 11 -11.50 13.85 -2.02
CA THR A 11 -10.60 14.98 -2.00
C THR A 11 -9.71 14.86 -3.24
N SER A 12 -10.14 15.49 -4.34
CA SER A 12 -9.23 16.00 -5.36
C SER A 12 -8.18 16.84 -4.64
N GLY A 13 -6.95 16.34 -4.57
CA GLY A 13 -5.89 16.97 -3.79
C GLY A 13 -4.51 16.55 -4.28
N GLY A 14 -4.29 16.69 -5.60
CA GLY A 14 -3.03 16.37 -6.28
C GLY A 14 -2.71 14.88 -6.25
N ALA A 15 -2.40 14.30 -7.40
CA ALA A 15 -1.67 13.03 -7.41
C ALA A 15 -0.29 13.32 -6.79
N LYS A 16 -0.18 13.30 -5.45
CA LYS A 16 1.11 13.27 -4.76
C LYS A 16 1.85 12.12 -5.41
N LYS A 17 2.92 12.45 -6.16
CA LYS A 17 3.78 11.47 -6.80
C LYS A 17 4.05 10.42 -5.74
N LEU A 18 3.46 9.25 -5.89
CA LEU A 18 3.58 8.19 -4.90
C LEU A 18 5.09 7.96 -4.76
N SER A 19 5.61 8.20 -3.56
CA SER A 19 7.01 7.91 -3.25
C SER A 19 7.34 6.49 -3.73
N PRO A 20 8.56 6.21 -4.21
CA PRO A 20 8.98 4.86 -4.58
C PRO A 20 8.56 3.82 -3.53
N TYR A 21 8.66 4.18 -2.24
CA TYR A 21 8.18 3.37 -1.14
C TYR A 21 6.69 3.03 -1.24
N ASN A 22 5.83 4.03 -1.40
CA ASN A 22 4.39 3.81 -1.48
C ASN A 22 3.97 3.02 -2.73
N LYS A 23 4.69 3.17 -3.85
CA LYS A 23 4.45 2.36 -5.06
C LYS A 23 4.79 0.89 -4.79
N PHE A 24 5.99 0.64 -4.26
CA PHE A 24 6.44 -0.70 -3.92
C PHE A 24 5.53 -1.35 -2.89
N MET A 25 5.23 -0.65 -1.79
CA MET A 25 4.34 -1.15 -0.74
C MET A 25 2.97 -1.52 -1.30
N LYS A 26 2.39 -0.71 -2.19
CA LYS A 26 1.09 -1.03 -2.78
C LYS A 26 1.16 -2.23 -3.74
N ALA A 27 2.20 -2.31 -4.56
CA ALA A 27 2.39 -3.39 -5.52
C ALA A 27 2.67 -4.75 -4.83
N GLU A 28 3.66 -4.79 -3.95
CA GLU A 28 4.04 -6.01 -3.23
C GLU A 28 2.95 -6.45 -2.25
N LEU A 29 2.30 -5.53 -1.55
CA LEU A 29 1.22 -5.90 -0.63
C LEU A 29 0.00 -6.45 -1.39
N ALA A 30 -0.28 -5.96 -2.60
CA ALA A 30 -1.29 -6.56 -3.47
C ALA A 30 -0.92 -7.99 -3.88
N LYS A 31 0.35 -8.25 -4.23
CA LYS A 31 0.83 -9.63 -4.51
C LYS A 31 0.72 -10.53 -3.29
N VAL A 32 1.26 -10.11 -2.14
CA VAL A 32 1.20 -10.91 -0.90
C VAL A 32 -0.24 -11.17 -0.47
N LYS A 33 -1.16 -10.22 -0.65
CA LYS A 33 -2.58 -10.45 -0.39
C LYS A 33 -3.22 -11.42 -1.39
N ALA A 34 -2.81 -11.40 -2.65
CA ALA A 34 -3.31 -12.32 -3.67
C ALA A 34 -2.78 -13.75 -3.44
N GLU A 35 -1.50 -13.89 -3.07
CA GLU A 35 -0.87 -15.20 -2.81
C GLU A 35 -1.21 -15.76 -1.42
N LYS A 36 -1.37 -14.88 -0.43
CA LYS A 36 -1.61 -15.23 0.97
C LYS A 36 -2.78 -14.40 1.53
N PRO A 37 -4.02 -14.59 1.03
CA PRO A 37 -5.19 -13.87 1.53
C PRO A 37 -5.49 -14.18 3.00
N SER A 38 -4.99 -15.32 3.52
CA SER A 38 -5.12 -15.71 4.92
C SER A 38 -4.21 -14.94 5.87
N ARG A 39 -3.14 -14.30 5.40
CA ARG A 39 -2.27 -13.50 6.27
C ARG A 39 -2.92 -12.16 6.56
N GLY A 40 -2.93 -11.76 7.83
CA GLY A 40 -3.45 -10.47 8.23
C GLY A 40 -2.72 -9.33 7.53
N HIS A 41 -3.43 -8.23 7.24
CA HIS A 41 -2.84 -7.06 6.57
C HIS A 41 -1.54 -6.60 7.23
N LYS A 42 -1.46 -6.69 8.56
CA LYS A 42 -0.29 -6.31 9.36
C LYS A 42 0.94 -7.18 9.09
N GLU A 43 0.76 -8.48 8.91
CA GLU A 43 1.85 -9.42 8.62
C GLU A 43 2.35 -9.24 7.20
N ALA A 44 1.43 -9.17 6.24
CA ALA A 44 1.77 -8.87 4.85
C ALA A 44 2.50 -7.52 4.73
N PHE A 45 2.02 -6.50 5.43
CA PHE A 45 2.68 -5.19 5.47
C PHE A 45 4.08 -5.26 6.07
N LYS A 46 4.27 -6.01 7.17
CA LYS A 46 5.58 -6.17 7.82
C LYS A 46 6.57 -6.90 6.90
N GLU A 47 6.13 -7.96 6.22
CA GLU A 47 6.97 -8.68 5.25
C GLU A 47 7.38 -7.78 4.09
N VAL A 48 6.42 -7.07 3.49
CA VAL A 48 6.69 -6.14 2.38
C VAL A 48 7.56 -4.97 2.82
N ALA A 49 7.35 -4.41 4.02
CA ALA A 49 8.20 -3.36 4.57
C ALA A 49 9.64 -3.83 4.83
N SER A 50 9.83 -5.09 5.27
CA SER A 50 11.16 -5.68 5.36
C SER A 50 11.80 -5.83 3.98
N ARG A 51 11.07 -6.38 2.99
CA ARG A 51 11.56 -6.47 1.59
C ARG A 51 11.88 -5.12 0.97
N TRP A 52 11.18 -4.05 1.36
CA TRP A 52 11.49 -2.69 0.89
C TRP A 52 12.86 -2.22 1.36
N LYS A 53 13.29 -2.59 2.57
CA LYS A 53 14.62 -2.20 3.07
C LYS A 53 15.73 -2.76 2.19
N ASP A 54 15.52 -3.92 1.59
CA ASP A 54 16.45 -4.59 0.68
C ASP A 54 16.16 -4.29 -0.80
N ALA A 55 15.07 -3.57 -1.11
CA ALA A 55 14.66 -3.33 -2.49
C ALA A 55 15.63 -2.36 -3.19
N PRO A 56 15.99 -2.61 -4.46
CA PRO A 56 16.83 -1.71 -5.25
C PRO A 56 16.12 -0.39 -5.62
N GLU A 57 14.77 -0.38 -5.57
CA GLU A 57 13.97 0.83 -5.74
C GLU A 57 14.01 1.77 -4.52
N ASN A 58 14.58 1.32 -3.40
CA ASN A 58 14.74 2.16 -2.23
C ASN A 58 15.86 3.17 -2.47
N PRO A 59 15.57 4.49 -2.50
CA PRO A 59 16.59 5.52 -2.72
C PRO A 59 17.64 5.58 -1.61
N LYS A 60 17.48 4.81 -0.53
CA LYS A 60 18.45 4.64 0.55
C LYS A 60 19.48 3.52 0.30
N ASN A 61 19.22 2.65 -0.68
CA ASN A 61 20.16 1.63 -1.17
C ASN A 61 20.79 2.02 -2.51
N ALA A 62 20.45 3.19 -3.03
CA ALA A 62 21.01 3.77 -4.26
C ALA A 62 22.28 4.56 -3.98
#